data_AF-A0A927MPQ3-F1
#
_entry.id   AF-A0A927MPQ3-F1
#
_cell.length_a   1.000
_cell.length_b   1.000
_cell.length_c   1.000
_cell.angle_alpha   90.00
_cell.angle_beta   90.00
_cell.angle_gamma   90.00
#
_symmetry.space_group_name_H-M   'P 1'
#
loop_
_entity.id
_entity.type
_entity.pdbx_description
1 polymer ?
#
loop_
_entity_poly.entity_id
_entity_poly.type
_entity_poly.pdbx_seq_one_letter_code
_entity_poly.pdbx_strand_id
1 'polypeptide(L)'
;MKKYIYGLAKKFDFISGIVIDGIEKCSYTDSETVTYAKEVAMTLEHNPKQTLTTTAAPEGGELILVQTNKGLYFRYAPLSVEGLRAYRHVKHRRLRQCSCIFRRGKLKRDIKNETRAKKLHPILNDMSLYKDKKICLYEICLTNNPKDTKTFCTTDKDHPLLKGIEWITNIINGEEDYWKEEVESEAFKEWMRDFEESRKKADKKIQAALERRVERIERAAKQKLGGILL
;
A
#
# COMPACT_ATOMS: atom_id res chain seq x y z
N MET A 1 -21.55 -21.34 4.94
CA MET A 1 -20.49 -21.36 3.91
C MET A 1 -19.33 -20.50 4.39
N LYS A 2 -18.08 -20.98 4.35
CA LYS A 2 -16.90 -20.18 4.75
C LYS A 2 -16.72 -19.00 3.77
N LYS A 3 -16.37 -17.82 4.30
CA LYS A 3 -16.14 -16.60 3.51
C LYS A 3 -14.65 -16.49 3.20
N TYR A 4 -14.32 -16.16 1.97
CA TYR A 4 -12.95 -15.98 1.52
C TYR A 4 -12.83 -14.76 0.61
N ILE A 5 -11.68 -14.08 0.72
CA ILE A 5 -11.20 -13.11 -0.25
C ILE A 5 -9.99 -13.74 -0.94
N TYR A 6 -10.01 -13.79 -2.26
CA TYR A 6 -8.90 -14.28 -3.09
C TYR A 6 -8.32 -13.11 -3.87
N GLY A 7 -7.07 -13.22 -4.32
CA GLY A 7 -6.55 -12.26 -5.28
C GLY A 7 -5.15 -12.55 -5.79
N LEU A 8 -4.77 -11.78 -6.81
CA LEU A 8 -3.41 -11.70 -7.35
C LEU A 8 -2.80 -10.40 -6.86
N ALA A 9 -1.89 -10.49 -5.90
CA ALA A 9 -1.28 -9.35 -5.24
C ALA A 9 -0.08 -8.77 -6.01
N LYS A 10 0.63 -9.62 -6.77
CA LYS A 10 1.68 -9.18 -7.68
C LYS A 10 1.79 -10.11 -8.88
N LYS A 11 1.88 -9.56 -10.09
CA LYS A 11 2.29 -10.32 -11.27
C LYS A 11 3.81 -10.25 -11.43
N PHE A 12 4.47 -11.41 -11.57
CA PHE A 12 5.90 -11.46 -11.86
C PHE A 12 6.17 -11.33 -13.35
N ASP A 13 7.42 -10.99 -13.69
CA ASP A 13 7.88 -10.72 -15.06
C ASP A 13 7.12 -9.58 -15.77
N PHE A 14 6.33 -8.80 -15.01
CA PHE A 14 5.69 -7.61 -15.51
C PHE A 14 6.63 -6.42 -15.37
N ILE A 15 6.96 -5.82 -16.51
CA ILE A 15 7.75 -4.59 -16.58
C ILE A 15 6.82 -3.41 -16.26
N SER A 16 7.10 -2.70 -15.17
CA SER A 16 6.51 -1.41 -14.86
C SER A 16 7.48 -0.29 -15.24
N GLY A 17 7.04 0.65 -16.08
CA GLY A 17 7.83 1.81 -16.51
C GLY A 17 7.45 3.08 -15.75
N ILE A 18 8.44 3.93 -15.48
CA ILE A 18 8.27 5.35 -15.14
C ILE A 18 9.19 6.18 -16.02
N VAL A 19 8.72 7.29 -16.53
CA VAL A 19 9.57 8.25 -17.25
C VAL A 19 10.15 9.23 -16.24
N ILE A 20 11.48 9.29 -16.14
CA ILE A 20 12.19 10.27 -15.31
C ILE A 20 13.21 10.96 -16.20
N ASP A 21 13.16 12.30 -16.27
CA ASP A 21 14.08 13.11 -17.06
C ASP A 21 14.13 12.70 -18.56
N GLY A 22 12.98 12.31 -19.11
CA GLY A 22 12.87 11.82 -20.50
C GLY A 22 13.37 10.40 -20.74
N ILE A 23 13.91 9.73 -19.71
CA ILE A 23 14.40 8.35 -19.77
C ILE A 23 13.32 7.42 -19.24
N GLU A 24 12.94 6.41 -20.04
CA GLU A 24 12.01 5.37 -19.59
C GLU A 24 12.76 4.38 -18.68
N LYS A 25 12.49 4.45 -17.38
CA LYS A 25 13.02 3.49 -16.40
C LYS A 25 12.01 2.39 -16.18
N CYS A 26 12.37 1.21 -16.67
CA CYS A 26 11.58 0.00 -16.57
C CYS A 26 12.10 -0.86 -15.43
N SER A 27 11.23 -1.31 -14.53
CA SER A 27 11.57 -2.28 -13.48
C SER A 27 10.71 -3.52 -13.58
N TYR A 28 11.29 -4.67 -13.28
CA TYR A 28 10.55 -5.92 -13.16
C TYR A 28 11.02 -6.73 -11.95
N THR A 29 10.14 -7.61 -11.50
CA THR A 29 10.30 -8.44 -10.32
C THR A 29 10.19 -9.92 -10.73
N ASP A 30 11.20 -10.70 -10.39
CA ASP A 30 11.21 -12.15 -10.61
C ASP A 30 10.78 -12.86 -9.32
N SER A 31 10.04 -13.96 -9.45
CA SER A 31 9.60 -14.78 -8.30
C SER A 31 10.76 -15.20 -7.39
N GLU A 32 11.90 -15.55 -7.98
CA GLU A 32 13.12 -15.99 -7.27
C GLU A 32 13.77 -14.88 -6.43
N THR A 33 13.44 -13.62 -6.69
CA THR A 33 14.01 -12.47 -5.99
C THR A 33 13.17 -12.02 -4.79
N VAL A 34 11.98 -12.61 -4.63
CA VAL A 34 11.03 -12.29 -3.57
C VAL A 34 11.31 -13.17 -2.36
N THR A 35 11.59 -12.53 -1.23
CA THR A 35 11.56 -13.12 0.09
C THR A 35 10.34 -12.61 0.85
N TYR A 36 10.01 -13.23 1.98
CA TYR A 36 8.84 -12.90 2.78
C TYR A 36 9.28 -12.51 4.18
N ALA A 37 8.67 -11.47 4.73
CA ALA A 37 8.87 -11.12 6.13
C ALA A 37 8.41 -12.27 7.04
N LYS A 38 8.88 -12.28 8.28
CA LYS A 38 8.39 -13.22 9.30
C LYS A 38 6.88 -13.07 9.47
N GLU A 39 6.40 -11.82 9.49
CA GLU A 39 4.99 -11.46 9.47
C GLU A 39 4.63 -10.63 8.24
N VAL A 40 3.84 -11.22 7.33
CA VAL A 40 3.22 -10.48 6.24
C VAL A 40 1.84 -10.03 6.68
N ALA A 41 1.61 -8.72 6.72
CA ALA A 41 0.34 -8.13 7.11
C ALA A 41 -0.66 -8.11 5.94
N MET A 42 -1.94 -8.27 6.26
CA MET A 42 -3.05 -7.90 5.38
C MET A 42 -3.68 -6.61 5.90
N THR A 43 -3.70 -5.54 5.11
CA THR A 43 -4.23 -4.23 5.53
C THR A 43 -5.34 -3.72 4.60
N LEU A 44 -5.97 -2.62 5.01
CA LEU A 44 -6.81 -1.80 4.14
C LEU A 44 -6.09 -0.50 3.78
N GLU A 45 -6.08 -0.15 2.50
CA GLU A 45 -5.57 1.12 1.97
C GLU A 45 -4.16 1.52 2.48
N HIS A 46 -3.28 0.53 2.68
CA HIS A 46 -1.92 0.71 3.17
C HIS A 46 -1.83 1.40 4.54
N ASN A 47 -2.87 1.25 5.36
CA ASN A 47 -2.92 1.82 6.70
C ASN A 47 -2.60 0.74 7.75
N PRO A 48 -1.43 0.81 8.42
CA PRO A 48 -1.05 -0.17 9.45
C PRO A 48 -2.05 -0.24 10.62
N LYS A 49 -2.76 0.86 10.91
CA LYS A 49 -3.82 0.89 11.94
C LYS A 49 -5.07 0.12 11.54
N GLN A 50 -5.18 -0.25 10.26
CA GLN A 50 -6.28 -1.05 9.70
C GLN A 50 -5.76 -2.42 9.22
N THR A 51 -4.87 -3.03 10.02
CA THR A 51 -4.41 -4.41 9.80
C THR A 51 -5.55 -5.38 10.10
N LEU A 52 -5.88 -6.22 9.12
CA LEU A 52 -6.93 -7.23 9.19
C LEU A 52 -6.44 -8.53 9.81
N THR A 53 -5.21 -8.94 9.51
CA THR A 53 -4.54 -10.13 10.05
C THR A 53 -3.05 -10.13 9.65
N THR A 54 -2.25 -11.04 10.18
CA THR A 54 -0.90 -11.35 9.67
C THR A 54 -0.74 -12.85 9.42
N THR A 55 0.30 -13.24 8.69
CA THR A 55 0.65 -14.67 8.48
C THR A 55 1.04 -15.38 9.78
N ALA A 56 1.53 -14.68 10.80
CA ALA A 56 1.95 -15.26 12.07
C ALA A 56 0.89 -15.19 13.17
N ALA A 57 0.02 -14.17 13.13
CA ALA A 57 -1.02 -13.93 14.11
C ALA A 57 -2.41 -13.92 13.42
N PRO A 58 -3.03 -15.10 13.20
CA PRO A 58 -4.28 -15.21 12.45
C PRO A 58 -5.53 -14.85 13.28
N GLU A 59 -5.41 -14.01 14.31
CA GLU A 59 -6.53 -13.62 15.20
C GLU A 59 -7.70 -12.99 14.42
N GLY A 60 -7.37 -12.18 13.41
CA GLY A 60 -8.36 -11.58 12.52
C GLY A 60 -8.74 -12.45 11.31
N GLY A 61 -8.14 -13.64 11.18
CA GLY A 61 -8.42 -14.62 10.14
C GLY A 61 -7.16 -15.25 9.54
N GLU A 62 -7.34 -16.33 8.78
CA GLU A 62 -6.24 -17.04 8.11
C GLU A 62 -5.85 -16.32 6.82
N LEU A 63 -4.57 -15.95 6.69
CA LEU A 63 -3.97 -15.47 5.45
C LEU A 63 -3.04 -16.53 4.85
N ILE A 64 -3.39 -17.03 3.68
CA ILE A 64 -2.58 -17.96 2.88
C ILE A 64 -1.96 -17.20 1.72
N LEU A 65 -0.65 -17.37 1.53
CA LEU A 65 0.11 -16.79 0.44
C LEU A 65 0.65 -17.90 -0.46
N VAL A 66 0.45 -17.77 -1.77
CA VAL A 66 0.89 -18.76 -2.75
C VAL A 66 1.73 -18.07 -3.82
N GLN A 67 3.02 -18.40 -3.88
CA GLN A 67 3.92 -17.95 -4.92
C GLN A 67 3.91 -18.93 -6.09
N THR A 68 3.78 -18.41 -7.31
CA THR A 68 3.99 -19.17 -8.55
C THR A 68 4.97 -18.39 -9.43
N ASN A 69 5.46 -18.99 -10.52
CA ASN A 69 6.25 -18.25 -11.52
C ASN A 69 5.48 -17.09 -12.17
N LYS A 70 4.13 -17.13 -12.16
CA LYS A 70 3.29 -16.10 -12.78
C LYS A 70 3.03 -14.91 -11.85
N GLY A 71 3.11 -15.12 -10.54
CA GLY A 71 2.73 -14.10 -9.56
C GLY A 71 2.52 -14.64 -8.16
N LEU A 72 2.27 -13.71 -7.26
CA LEU A 72 1.91 -13.90 -5.86
C LEU A 72 0.39 -13.80 -5.69
N TYR A 73 -0.21 -14.89 -5.23
CA TYR A 73 -1.63 -15.01 -4.93
C TYR A 73 -1.85 -15.05 -3.42
N PHE A 74 -3.05 -14.70 -3.00
CA PHE A 74 -3.45 -14.82 -1.60
C PHE A 74 -4.89 -15.31 -1.45
N ARG A 75 -5.16 -15.95 -0.32
CA ARG A 75 -6.50 -16.26 0.20
C ARG A 75 -6.58 -15.80 1.64
N TYR A 76 -7.57 -14.97 1.95
CA TYR A 76 -7.86 -14.50 3.29
C TYR A 76 -9.22 -15.01 3.75
N ALA A 77 -9.26 -15.66 4.91
CA ALA A 77 -10.46 -16.18 5.56
C ALA A 77 -10.78 -15.31 6.80
N PRO A 78 -11.61 -14.25 6.65
CA PRO A 78 -11.84 -13.29 7.73
C PRO A 78 -12.57 -13.90 8.93
N LEU A 79 -12.09 -13.59 10.13
CA LEU A 79 -12.73 -13.88 11.40
C LEU A 79 -13.13 -12.60 12.17
N SER A 80 -12.40 -11.49 11.97
CA SER A 80 -12.71 -10.20 12.61
C SER A 80 -13.89 -9.47 11.96
N VAL A 81 -14.47 -8.52 12.71
CA VAL A 81 -15.55 -7.64 12.21
C VAL A 81 -15.06 -6.81 11.03
N GLU A 82 -13.83 -6.30 11.11
CA GLU A 82 -13.12 -5.55 10.07
C GLU A 82 -12.89 -6.41 8.83
N GLY A 83 -12.42 -7.64 9.00
CA GLY A 83 -12.24 -8.61 7.90
C GLY A 83 -13.56 -8.94 7.20
N LEU A 84 -14.64 -9.12 7.97
CA LEU A 84 -15.98 -9.35 7.42
C LEU A 84 -16.56 -8.11 6.71
N ARG A 85 -16.20 -6.89 7.14
CA ARG A 85 -16.50 -5.65 6.41
C ARG A 85 -15.74 -5.61 5.10
N ALA A 86 -14.43 -5.89 5.11
CA ALA A 86 -13.61 -5.97 3.90
C ALA A 86 -14.17 -6.97 2.89
N TYR A 87 -14.57 -8.17 3.35
CA TYR A 87 -15.23 -9.17 2.51
C TYR A 87 -16.49 -8.64 1.83
N ARG A 88 -17.36 -7.91 2.56
CA ARG A 88 -18.54 -7.28 1.96
C ARG A 88 -18.16 -6.25 0.91
N HIS A 89 -17.12 -5.44 1.17
CA HIS A 89 -16.63 -4.48 0.19
C HIS A 89 -16.12 -5.16 -1.08
N VAL A 90 -15.37 -6.26 -0.98
CA VAL A 90 -14.92 -7.03 -2.16
C VAL A 90 -16.11 -7.68 -2.88
N LYS A 91 -17.02 -8.33 -2.14
CA LYS A 91 -18.23 -8.96 -2.70
C LYS A 91 -19.09 -7.97 -3.49
N HIS A 92 -19.23 -6.75 -2.99
CA HIS A 92 -19.97 -5.66 -3.66
C HIS A 92 -19.12 -4.84 -4.63
N ARG A 93 -17.91 -5.30 -4.98
CA ARG A 93 -16.97 -4.63 -5.90
C ARG A 93 -16.66 -3.17 -5.50
N ARG A 94 -16.67 -2.87 -4.21
CA ARG A 94 -16.20 -1.59 -3.64
C ARG A 94 -14.71 -1.61 -3.34
N LEU A 95 -14.12 -2.78 -3.16
CA LEU A 95 -12.67 -3.02 -3.18
C LEU A 95 -12.43 -4.05 -4.29
N ARG A 96 -11.68 -3.68 -5.32
CA ARG A 96 -11.51 -4.54 -6.52
C ARG A 96 -10.08 -4.99 -6.75
N GLN A 97 -9.13 -4.32 -6.12
CA GLN A 97 -7.71 -4.54 -6.32
C GLN A 97 -7.02 -4.79 -4.99
N CYS A 98 -5.75 -5.11 -5.11
CA CYS A 98 -4.85 -5.24 -4.00
C CYS A 98 -3.48 -4.73 -4.40
N SER A 99 -2.64 -4.46 -3.41
CA SER A 99 -1.31 -3.94 -3.63
C SER A 99 -0.35 -4.63 -2.67
N CYS A 100 0.92 -4.66 -3.03
CA CYS A 100 1.96 -5.18 -2.18
C CYS A 100 2.94 -4.07 -1.82
N ILE A 101 3.37 -4.03 -0.57
CA ILE A 101 4.55 -3.28 -0.17
C ILE A 101 5.73 -4.24 -0.09
N PHE A 102 6.73 -3.93 -0.90
CA PHE A 102 8.04 -4.54 -0.84
C PHE A 102 9.03 -3.55 -0.26
N ARG A 103 9.84 -3.96 0.73
CA ARG A 103 11.10 -3.25 0.99
C ARG A 103 12.04 -3.63 -0.15
N ARG A 104 12.29 -2.67 -1.03
CA ARG A 104 13.19 -2.86 -2.16
C ARG A 104 14.63 -2.87 -1.66
N GLY A 105 15.39 -3.91 -1.99
CA GLY A 105 16.84 -3.86 -1.92
C GLY A 105 17.44 -2.95 -2.99
N LYS A 106 18.72 -3.16 -3.33
CA LYS A 106 19.40 -2.39 -4.38
C LYS A 106 18.84 -2.78 -5.76
N LEU A 107 18.37 -1.80 -6.54
CA LEU A 107 18.10 -2.01 -7.96
C LEU A 107 19.42 -2.29 -8.69
N LYS A 108 19.46 -3.34 -9.52
CA LYS A 108 20.59 -3.56 -10.44
C LYS A 108 20.12 -3.32 -11.86
N ARG A 109 20.81 -2.40 -12.56
CA ARG A 109 20.63 -2.22 -14.00
C ARG A 109 20.94 -3.53 -14.73
N ASP A 110 20.03 -3.98 -15.55
CA ASP A 110 20.16 -5.21 -16.34
C ASP A 110 20.61 -4.89 -17.76
N ILE A 111 21.88 -4.54 -17.89
CA ILE A 111 22.50 -4.14 -19.16
C ILE A 111 22.34 -5.23 -20.24
N LYS A 112 22.34 -6.52 -19.85
CA LYS A 112 22.21 -7.63 -20.80
C LYS A 112 20.84 -7.63 -21.45
N ASN A 113 19.78 -7.57 -20.65
CA ASN A 113 18.41 -7.52 -21.16
C ASN A 113 18.09 -6.18 -21.83
N GLU A 114 18.67 -5.08 -21.35
CA GLU A 114 18.57 -3.77 -21.98
C GLU A 114 19.17 -3.78 -23.40
N THR A 115 20.37 -4.34 -23.57
CA THR A 115 21.04 -4.46 -24.87
C THR A 115 20.25 -5.36 -25.82
N ARG A 116 19.69 -6.47 -25.30
CA ARG A 116 18.83 -7.35 -26.09
C ARG A 116 17.56 -6.65 -26.55
N ALA A 117 16.89 -5.91 -25.66
CA ALA A 117 15.69 -5.14 -25.98
C ALA A 117 15.98 -4.06 -27.03
N LYS A 118 17.09 -3.33 -26.90
CA LYS A 118 17.52 -2.30 -27.87
C LYS A 118 17.84 -2.89 -29.25
N LYS A 119 18.45 -4.09 -29.30
CA LYS A 119 18.70 -4.80 -30.56
C LYS A 119 17.40 -5.22 -31.26
N LEU A 120 16.38 -5.61 -30.50
CA LEU A 120 15.10 -6.06 -31.05
C LEU A 120 14.16 -4.89 -31.40
N HIS A 121 14.26 -3.79 -30.65
CA HIS A 121 13.44 -2.60 -30.83
C HIS A 121 14.32 -1.34 -30.71
N PRO A 122 14.96 -0.90 -31.81
CA PRO A 122 15.86 0.24 -31.83
C PRO A 122 15.24 1.56 -31.36
N ILE A 123 13.91 1.67 -31.40
CA ILE A 123 13.14 2.83 -30.94
C ILE A 123 13.24 2.99 -29.39
N LEU A 124 13.63 1.95 -28.66
CA LEU A 124 13.77 1.96 -27.20
C LEU A 124 15.16 2.42 -26.71
N ASN A 125 15.88 3.23 -27.50
CA ASN A 125 17.26 3.63 -27.20
C ASN A 125 17.41 4.33 -25.83
N ASP A 126 16.38 5.06 -25.40
CA ASP A 126 16.35 5.80 -24.13
C ASP A 126 15.71 5.02 -22.97
N MET A 127 15.61 3.70 -23.09
CA MET A 127 15.12 2.82 -22.02
C MET A 127 16.27 2.31 -21.16
N SER A 128 16.11 2.37 -19.83
CA SER A 128 16.96 1.69 -18.86
C SER A 128 16.17 0.62 -18.11
N LEU A 129 16.64 -0.62 -18.15
CA LEU A 129 15.98 -1.76 -17.50
C LEU A 129 16.67 -2.06 -16.16
N TYR A 130 15.87 -2.16 -15.10
CA TYR A 130 16.31 -2.49 -13.77
C TYR A 130 15.63 -3.76 -13.29
N LYS A 131 16.42 -4.67 -12.72
CA LYS A 131 15.92 -5.84 -12.00
C LYS A 131 15.96 -5.55 -10.52
N ASP A 132 14.83 -5.80 -9.85
CA ASP A 132 14.76 -5.81 -8.39
C ASP A 132 15.68 -6.92 -7.86
N LYS A 133 16.71 -6.58 -7.06
CA LYS A 133 17.52 -7.57 -6.35
C LYS A 133 17.12 -7.63 -4.89
N LYS A 134 16.67 -8.81 -4.46
CA LYS A 134 16.29 -9.13 -3.08
C LYS A 134 15.23 -8.16 -2.56
N ILE A 135 13.97 -8.48 -2.82
CA ILE A 135 12.86 -7.72 -2.28
C ILE A 135 12.14 -8.57 -1.25
N CYS A 136 11.78 -7.95 -0.14
CA CYS A 136 11.05 -8.63 0.93
C CYS A 136 9.61 -8.11 0.96
N LEU A 137 8.63 -9.01 0.91
CA LEU A 137 7.22 -8.68 1.05
C LEU A 137 6.86 -8.52 2.52
N TYR A 138 6.25 -7.40 2.88
CA TYR A 138 5.76 -7.13 4.25
C TYR A 138 4.26 -7.02 4.33
N GLU A 139 3.62 -6.68 3.22
CA GLU A 139 2.22 -6.28 3.24
C GLU A 139 1.53 -6.67 1.95
N ILE A 140 0.33 -7.22 2.10
CA ILE A 140 -0.71 -7.24 1.09
C ILE A 140 -1.82 -6.32 1.57
N CYS A 141 -2.28 -5.44 0.70
CA CYS A 141 -3.30 -4.44 1.02
C CYS A 141 -4.49 -4.64 0.09
N LEU A 142 -5.71 -4.56 0.63
CA LEU A 142 -6.91 -4.37 -0.19
C LEU A 142 -7.10 -2.87 -0.43
N THR A 143 -7.14 -2.46 -1.70
CA THR A 143 -7.19 -1.05 -2.11
C THR A 143 -7.85 -0.92 -3.48
N ASN A 144 -8.28 0.29 -3.84
CA ASN A 144 -8.63 0.66 -5.21
C ASN A 144 -7.54 1.47 -5.93
N ASN A 145 -6.43 1.77 -5.26
CA ASN A 145 -5.32 2.56 -5.79
C ASN A 145 -4.02 1.74 -5.78
N PRO A 146 -3.97 0.56 -6.41
CA PRO A 146 -2.77 -0.25 -6.36
C PRO A 146 -1.66 0.38 -7.19
N LYS A 147 -0.42 0.14 -6.78
CA LYS A 147 0.75 0.51 -7.60
C LYS A 147 0.82 -0.30 -8.90
N ASP A 148 0.34 -1.54 -8.87
CA ASP A 148 0.24 -2.43 -10.02
C ASP A 148 -1.24 -2.61 -10.40
N THR A 149 -1.65 -2.05 -11.53
CA THR A 149 -3.06 -2.07 -11.95
C THR A 149 -3.54 -3.45 -12.42
N LYS A 150 -2.64 -4.43 -12.57
CA LYS A 150 -2.97 -5.79 -13.01
C LYS A 150 -3.36 -6.72 -11.86
N THR A 151 -3.36 -6.22 -10.64
CA THR A 151 -3.82 -6.96 -9.46
C THR A 151 -5.34 -7.00 -9.39
N PHE A 152 -5.87 -7.95 -8.63
CA PHE A 152 -7.31 -8.04 -8.39
C PHE A 152 -7.59 -8.72 -7.05
N CYS A 153 -8.76 -8.45 -6.49
CA CYS A 153 -9.35 -9.24 -5.43
C CYS A 153 -10.80 -9.64 -5.77
N THR A 154 -11.23 -10.80 -5.28
CA THR A 154 -12.56 -11.36 -5.55
C THR A 154 -13.02 -12.25 -4.40
N THR A 155 -14.33 -12.45 -4.26
CA THR A 155 -14.90 -13.48 -3.39
C THR A 155 -15.31 -14.74 -4.16
N ASP A 156 -15.14 -14.73 -5.48
CA ASP A 156 -15.43 -15.85 -6.37
C ASP A 156 -14.24 -16.82 -6.38
N LYS A 157 -14.47 -18.04 -5.87
CA LYS A 157 -13.45 -19.09 -5.82
C LYS A 157 -13.11 -19.63 -7.23
N ASP A 158 -14.07 -19.58 -8.15
CA ASP A 158 -13.97 -20.18 -9.47
C ASP A 158 -13.52 -19.16 -10.54
N HIS A 159 -13.06 -17.99 -10.10
CA HIS A 159 -12.57 -16.93 -10.97
C HIS A 159 -11.47 -17.48 -11.93
N PRO A 160 -11.54 -17.23 -13.25
CA PRO A 160 -10.64 -17.84 -14.22
C PRO A 160 -9.15 -17.63 -13.94
N LEU A 161 -8.80 -16.47 -13.36
CA LEU A 161 -7.42 -16.13 -12.98
C LEU A 161 -6.88 -16.91 -11.77
N LEU A 162 -7.74 -17.65 -11.04
CA LEU A 162 -7.36 -18.50 -9.90
C LEU A 162 -7.28 -19.98 -10.29
N LYS A 163 -7.55 -20.33 -11.55
CA LYS A 163 -7.54 -21.71 -12.01
C LYS A 163 -6.15 -22.33 -11.85
N GLY A 164 -6.09 -23.48 -11.17
CA GLY A 164 -4.86 -24.21 -10.92
C GLY A 164 -4.03 -23.71 -9.75
N ILE A 165 -4.55 -22.77 -8.94
CA ILE A 165 -3.90 -22.37 -7.69
C ILE A 165 -4.27 -23.36 -6.58
N GLU A 166 -3.26 -24.03 -6.03
CA GLU A 166 -3.40 -24.83 -4.81
C GLU A 166 -3.27 -23.92 -3.58
N TRP A 167 -4.32 -23.85 -2.78
CA TRP A 167 -4.41 -22.92 -1.64
C TRP A 167 -3.74 -23.47 -0.39
N ILE A 168 -2.45 -23.74 -0.49
CA ILE A 168 -1.56 -24.16 0.59
C ILE A 168 -0.38 -23.19 0.57
N THR A 169 -0.04 -22.62 1.73
CA THR A 169 1.09 -21.71 1.84
C THR A 169 2.36 -22.41 1.38
N ASN A 170 2.99 -21.89 0.33
CA ASN A 170 4.22 -22.45 -0.25
C ASN A 170 5.40 -21.48 -0.18
N ILE A 171 5.25 -20.42 0.61
CA ILE A 171 6.29 -19.43 0.85
C ILE A 171 7.04 -19.79 2.14
N ILE A 172 8.32 -19.44 2.17
CA ILE A 172 9.15 -19.58 3.36
C ILE A 172 9.30 -18.16 3.93
N ASN A 173 8.74 -17.93 5.12
CA ASN A 173 8.91 -16.67 5.83
C ASN A 173 10.36 -16.57 6.35
N GLY A 174 10.94 -15.38 6.26
CA GLY A 174 12.28 -15.08 6.78
C GLY A 174 12.32 -14.99 8.32
N GLU A 175 13.53 -14.87 8.87
CA GLU A 175 13.75 -14.84 10.33
C GLU A 175 13.53 -13.45 10.97
N GLU A 176 13.64 -12.37 10.18
CA GLU A 176 13.58 -10.99 10.69
C GLU A 176 12.32 -10.24 10.22
N ASP A 177 11.55 -9.73 11.18
CA ASP A 177 10.58 -8.65 10.94
C ASP A 177 11.34 -7.33 10.86
N TYR A 178 11.65 -6.90 9.64
CA TYR A 178 12.27 -5.60 9.41
C TYR A 178 11.35 -4.41 9.76
N TRP A 179 10.12 -4.65 10.26
CA TRP A 179 9.25 -3.62 10.85
C TRP A 179 9.86 -2.93 12.06
N LYS A 180 10.88 -3.53 12.71
CA LYS A 180 11.54 -2.97 13.90
C LYS A 180 12.70 -2.04 13.60
N GLU A 181 13.16 -1.93 12.36
CA GLU A 181 13.92 -0.74 11.98
C GLU A 181 12.88 0.35 11.73
N GLU A 182 12.46 1.02 12.80
CA GLU A 182 11.96 2.38 12.69
C GLU A 182 12.94 3.10 11.77
N VAL A 183 12.52 3.39 10.54
CA VAL A 183 13.20 4.36 9.70
C VAL A 183 12.85 5.72 10.31
N GLU A 184 13.38 5.95 11.50
CA GLU A 184 13.79 7.25 11.99
C GLU A 184 14.93 7.73 11.09
N SER A 185 14.66 7.89 9.78
CA SER A 185 15.57 8.68 8.97
C SER A 185 15.55 10.09 9.55
N GLU A 186 16.71 10.71 9.69
CA GLU A 186 16.80 12.10 10.14
C GLU A 186 15.88 13.02 9.32
N ALA A 187 15.69 12.71 8.03
CA ALA A 187 14.72 13.37 7.16
C ALA A 187 13.25 13.23 7.63
N PHE A 188 12.84 12.09 8.17
CA PHE A 188 11.50 11.91 8.73
C PHE A 188 11.34 12.66 10.05
N LYS A 189 12.37 12.68 10.91
CA LYS A 189 12.38 13.47 12.14
C LYS A 189 12.29 14.96 11.85
N GLU A 190 13.04 15.44 10.87
CA GLU A 190 13.03 16.82 10.40
C GLU A 190 11.65 17.20 9.84
N TRP A 191 11.09 16.35 8.97
CA TRP A 191 9.74 16.55 8.45
C TRP A 191 8.66 16.58 9.54
N MET A 192 8.76 15.71 10.56
CA MET A 192 7.84 15.70 11.69
C MET A 192 7.95 16.98 12.54
N ARG A 193 9.15 17.52 12.75
CA ARG A 193 9.34 18.82 13.43
C ARG A 193 8.69 19.95 12.64
N ASP A 194 8.93 20.01 11.33
CA ASP A 194 8.35 21.03 10.45
C ASP A 194 6.81 20.96 10.42
N PHE A 195 6.28 19.74 10.41
CA PHE A 195 4.85 19.49 10.47
C PHE A 195 4.25 19.98 11.79
N GLU A 196 4.86 19.66 12.93
CA GLU A 196 4.40 20.10 14.24
C GLU A 196 4.47 21.62 14.41
N GLU A 197 5.52 22.27 13.91
CA GLU A 197 5.63 23.73 13.91
C GLU A 197 4.54 24.38 13.05
N SER A 198 4.29 23.82 11.87
CA SER A 198 3.24 24.28 10.97
C SER A 198 1.85 24.14 11.60
N ARG A 199 1.60 23.02 12.29
CA ARG A 199 0.36 22.81 13.05
C ARG A 199 0.20 23.82 14.18
N LYS A 200 1.24 24.05 14.99
CA LYS A 200 1.22 25.06 16.07
C LYS A 200 0.93 26.47 15.52
N LYS A 201 1.49 26.83 14.36
CA LYS A 201 1.22 28.12 13.69
C LYS A 201 -0.24 28.20 13.22
N ALA A 202 -0.80 27.13 12.68
CA ALA A 202 -2.21 27.07 12.28
C ALA A 202 -3.14 27.20 13.49
N ASP A 203 -2.87 26.46 14.57
CA ASP A 203 -3.66 26.50 15.81
C ASP A 203 -3.69 27.91 16.42
N LYS A 204 -2.53 28.60 16.45
CA LYS A 204 -2.45 30.00 16.91
C LYS A 204 -3.31 30.94 16.04
N LYS A 205 -3.32 30.75 14.72
CA LYS A 205 -4.15 31.55 13.82
C LYS A 205 -5.64 31.31 14.04
N ILE A 206 -6.03 30.05 14.25
CA ILE A 206 -7.42 29.67 14.54
C ILE A 206 -7.86 30.30 15.87
N GLN A 207 -7.03 30.19 16.91
CA GLN A 207 -7.31 30.77 18.22
C GLN A 207 -7.50 32.28 18.15
N ALA A 208 -6.59 33.01 17.49
CA ALA A 208 -6.70 34.45 17.31
C ALA A 208 -7.95 34.85 16.49
N ALA A 209 -8.35 34.04 15.52
CA ALA A 209 -9.57 34.28 14.76
C ALA A 209 -10.84 34.07 15.61
N LEU A 210 -10.85 33.08 16.50
CA LEU A 210 -11.93 32.83 17.44
C LEU A 210 -12.08 33.97 18.43
N GLU A 211 -10.97 34.46 19.01
CA GLU A 211 -10.97 35.60 19.94
C GLU A 211 -11.54 36.86 19.29
N ARG A 212 -11.11 37.20 18.07
CA ARG A 212 -11.67 38.32 17.30
C ARG A 212 -13.16 38.17 17.01
N ARG A 213 -13.63 36.93 16.80
CA ARG A 213 -15.05 36.66 16.56
C ARG A 213 -15.87 36.87 17.84
N VAL A 214 -15.37 36.43 18.98
CA VAL A 214 -15.99 36.65 20.29
C VAL A 214 -16.09 38.16 20.58
N GLU A 215 -15.00 38.91 20.42
CA GLU A 215 -15.02 40.37 20.62
C GLU A 215 -16.06 41.08 19.75
N ARG A 216 -16.20 40.67 18.48
CA ARG A 216 -17.22 41.25 17.57
C ARG A 216 -18.63 40.95 18.05
N ILE A 217 -18.89 39.73 18.52
CA ILE A 217 -20.20 39.34 19.05
C ILE A 217 -20.52 40.16 20.30
N GLU A 218 -19.56 40.31 21.21
CA GLU A 218 -19.74 41.11 22.43
C GLU A 218 -20.00 42.59 22.14
N ARG A 219 -19.27 43.19 21.19
CA ARG A 219 -19.51 44.57 20.76
C ARG A 219 -20.90 44.74 20.14
N ALA A 220 -21.31 43.82 19.27
CA ALA A 220 -22.63 43.84 18.65
C ALA A 220 -23.76 43.68 19.69
N ALA A 221 -23.58 42.82 20.69
CA ALA A 221 -24.51 42.65 21.79
C ALA A 221 -24.64 43.92 22.64
N LYS A 222 -23.51 44.56 22.99
CA LYS A 222 -23.52 45.84 23.72
C LYS A 222 -24.20 46.96 22.95
N GLN A 223 -23.97 47.07 21.63
CA GLN A 223 -24.66 48.07 20.79
C GLN A 223 -26.17 47.84 20.73
N LYS A 224 -26.62 46.58 20.61
CA LYS A 224 -28.06 46.25 20.62
C LYS A 224 -28.72 46.55 21.98
N LEU A 225 -28.05 46.28 23.09
CA LEU A 225 -28.58 46.55 24.42
C LEU A 225 -28.58 48.05 24.77
N GLY A 226 -27.56 48.80 24.33
CA GLY A 226 -27.50 50.26 24.49
C GLY A 226 -28.58 51.00 23.69
N GLY A 227 -29.05 50.43 22.58
CA GLY A 227 -30.16 50.98 21.79
C GLY A 227 -31.57 50.66 22.32
N ILE A 228 -31.69 49.89 23.42
CA ILE A 228 -32.97 49.56 24.07
C ILE A 228 -33.22 50.45 25.31
N LEU A 229 -32.22 51.23 25.74
CA LEU A 229 -32.26 52.09 26.93
C LEU A 229 -32.43 53.60 26.62
N LEU A 230 -32.77 53.95 25.37
CA LEU A 230 -33.18 55.28 24.93
C LEU A 230 -34.57 55.20 24.31
#